data_AF-A0A259M5W9-F1
#
_entry.id   AF-A0A259M5W9-F1
#
_cell.length_a   1.000
_cell.length_b   1.000
_cell.length_c   1.000
_cell.angle_alpha   90.00
_cell.angle_beta   90.00
_cell.angle_gamma   90.00
#
_symmetry.space_group_name_H-M   'P 1'
#
loop_
_entity.id
_entity.type
_entity.pdbx_description
1 polymer ?
#
loop_
_entity_poly.entity_id
_entity_poly.type
_entity_poly.pdbx_seq_one_letter_code
_entity_poly.pdbx_strand_id
1 'polypeptide(L)' 'GHSVYYVKLTSGQVVQCFIANAERRGKRPTWDDPVVVYWEDDSGVVLQS' A
#
# COMPACT_ATOMS: atom_id res chain seq x y z
N GLY A 1 12.51 -10.84 0.63
CA GLY A 1 11.15 -11.06 0.12
C GLY A 1 10.25 -9.95 0.63
N HIS A 2 9.25 -9.54 -0.14
CA HIS A 2 8.29 -8.49 0.24
C HIS A 2 6.88 -9.09 0.21
N SER A 3 6.01 -8.65 1.11
CA SER A 3 4.58 -8.98 1.03
C SER A 3 3.89 -7.91 0.20
N VAL A 4 3.13 -8.34 -0.80
CA VAL A 4 2.36 -7.45 -1.69
C VAL A 4 0.91 -7.45 -1.23
N TYR A 5 0.31 -6.26 -1.18
CA TYR A 5 -1.06 -6.03 -0.79
C TYR A 5 -1.79 -5.26 -1.89
N TYR A 6 -3.08 -5.53 -2.03
CA TYR A 6 -3.98 -4.82 -2.94
C TYR A 6 -5.06 -4.13 -2.10
N VAL A 7 -5.09 -2.81 -2.12
CA VAL A 7 -6.02 -1.99 -1.33
C VAL A 7 -7.05 -1.38 -2.25
N LYS A 8 -8.33 -1.69 -2.02
CA LYS A 8 -9.45 -1.07 -2.74
C LYS A 8 -9.84 0.22 -2.05
N LEU A 9 -9.73 1.34 -2.76
CA LEU A 9 -10.17 2.65 -2.28
C LEU A 9 -11.69 2.79 -2.41
N THR A 10 -12.25 3.78 -1.70
CA THR A 10 -13.67 4.15 -1.84
C THR A 10 -14.02 4.61 -3.26
N SER A 11 -13.05 5.11 -4.02
CA SER A 11 -13.19 5.44 -5.44
C SER A 11 -13.34 4.20 -6.35
N GLY A 12 -13.12 3.00 -5.83
CA GLY A 12 -13.11 1.75 -6.59
C GLY A 12 -11.76 1.41 -7.24
N GLN A 13 -10.78 2.33 -7.20
CA GLN A 13 -9.42 2.07 -7.66
C GLN A 13 -8.70 1.08 -6.74
N VAL A 14 -7.75 0.33 -7.30
CA VAL A 14 -6.89 -0.60 -6.56
C VAL A 14 -5.48 -0.06 -6.53
N VAL A 15 -4.94 0.12 -5.33
CA VAL A 15 -3.55 0.51 -5.09
C VAL A 15 -2.76 -0.75 -4.72
N GLN A 16 -1.62 -0.96 -5.38
CA GLN A 16 -0.66 -1.99 -5.00
C GLN A 16 0.34 -1.42 -3.99
N CYS A 17 0.45 -2.07 -2.83
CA CYS A 17 1.38 -1.69 -1.77
C CYS A 17 2.36 -2.85 -1.51
N PHE A 18 3.58 -2.55 -1.09
CA PHE A 18 4.53 -3.57 -0.64
C PHE A 18 5.04 -3.25 0.77
N ILE A 19 5.15 -4.28 1.60
CA ILE A 19 5.75 -4.18 2.93
C ILE A 19 7.03 -5.00 2.93
N ALA A 20 8.13 -4.38 3.36
CA ALA A 20 9.39 -5.07 3.56
C ALA A 20 9.26 -6.09 4.69
N ASN A 21 9.72 -7.32 4.45
CA ASN A 21 9.64 -8.42 5.40
C ASN A 21 10.67 -8.30 6.55
N ALA A 22 11.15 -7.08 6.81
CA ALA A 22 12.11 -6.73 7.86
C ALA A 22 11.42 -6.62 9.23
N GLU A 23 10.15 -6.19 9.26
CA GLU A 23 9.37 -6.11 10.50
C GLU A 23 8.76 -7.46 10.86
N ARG A 24 9.53 -8.26 11.61
CA ARG A 24 9.09 -9.60 12.07
C ARG A 24 7.99 -9.57 13.14
N ARG A 25 7.79 -8.44 13.82
CA ARG A 25 6.83 -8.30 14.93
C ARG A 25 5.69 -7.31 14.64
N GLY A 26 5.66 -6.70 13.46
CA GLY A 26 4.57 -5.81 13.05
C GLY A 26 3.30 -6.62 12.77
N LYS A 27 2.15 -6.16 13.30
CA LYS A 27 0.84 -6.72 12.92
C LYS A 27 0.66 -6.51 11.41
N ARG A 28 0.40 -7.58 10.67
CA ARG A 28 0.13 -7.48 9.24
C ARG A 28 -1.36 -7.28 8.99
N PRO A 29 -1.74 -6.48 7.99
CA PRO A 29 -3.12 -6.45 7.53
C PRO A 29 -3.55 -7.85 7.08
N THR A 30 -4.79 -8.20 7.42
CA THR A 30 -5.49 -9.37 6.93
C THR A 30 -6.58 -8.95 5.95
N TRP A 31 -7.29 -9.91 5.36
CA TRP A 31 -8.36 -9.61 4.41
C TRP A 31 -9.41 -8.71 5.04
N ASP A 32 -9.86 -7.72 4.26
CA ASP A 32 -10.89 -6.74 4.64
C ASP A 32 -10.56 -5.86 5.86
N ASP A 33 -9.34 -5.92 6.39
CA ASP A 33 -8.91 -4.99 7.41
C ASP A 33 -8.91 -3.55 6.84
N PRO A 34 -9.52 -2.57 7.54
CA PRO A 34 -9.42 -1.19 7.13
C PRO A 34 -7.98 -0.70 7.32
N VAL A 35 -7.44 -0.07 6.28
CA VAL A 35 -6.08 0.47 6.27
C VAL A 35 -6.06 1.92 5.79
N VAL A 36 -5.02 2.65 6.19
CA VAL A 36 -4.71 3.97 5.66
C VAL A 36 -3.52 3.83 4.72
N VAL A 37 -3.64 4.37 3.52
CA VAL A 37 -2.52 4.50 2.57
C VAL A 37 -2.06 5.94 2.62
N TYR A 38 -0.75 6.15 2.68
CA TYR A 38 -0.13 7.47 2.67
C TYR A 38 1.14 7.43 1.81
N TRP A 39 1.58 8.60 1.39
CA TRP A 39 2.85 8.84 0.71
C TRP A 39 3.33 10.24 1.08
N GLU A 40 4.63 10.48 0.96
CA GLU A 40 5.21 11.80 1.17
C GLU A 40 4.85 12.73 -0.01
N ASP A 41 4.92 14.03 0.20
CA ASP A 41 4.57 15.04 -0.81
C ASP A 41 5.43 14.96 -2.08
N ASP A 42 6.66 14.43 -1.95
CA ASP A 42 7.64 14.24 -3.03
C ASP A 42 7.59 12.86 -3.71
N SER A 43 6.69 11.97 -3.28
CA SER A 43 6.62 10.59 -3.80
C SER A 43 5.94 10.45 -5.16
N GLY A 44 5.22 11.49 -5.60
CA GLY A 44 4.45 11.49 -6.85
C GLY A 44 5.32 11.72 -8.10
N VAL A 45 4.98 11.04 -9.20
CA VAL A 45 5.59 11.28 -10.51
C VAL A 45 4.49 11.56 -11.54
N VAL A 46 4.70 12.58 -12.39
CA VAL A 46 3.80 12.92 -13.49
C VAL A 46 4.29 12.26 -14.76
N LEU A 47 3.45 11.45 -15.39
CA LEU A 47 3.72 10.87 -16.70
C LEU A 47 3.23 11.82 -17.79
N GLN A 48 4.08 12.08 -18.80
CA GLN A 48 3.74 12.88 -19.98
C GLN A 48 3.67 11.97 -21.22
N SER A 49 2.79 12.33 -22.17
CA SER A 49 2.56 11.60 -23.43
C SER A 49 3.47 12.08 -24.55
#